data_AF-X8DYW9-F1
#
_entry.id   AF-X8DYW9-F1
#
_cell.length_a   1.000
_cell.length_b   1.000
_cell.length_c   1.000
_cell.angle_alpha   90.00
_cell.angle_beta   90.00
_cell.angle_gamma   90.00
#
_symmetry.space_group_name_H-M   'P 1'
#
loop_
_entity.id
_entity.type
_entity.pdbx_description
1 polymer ?
#
loop_
_entity_poly.entity_id
_entity_poly.type
_entity_poly.pdbx_seq_one_letter_code
_entity_poly.pdbx_strand_id
1 'polypeptide(L)'
;MIPDAQGLRPGDVERYAADLSRVPDVSAVTAPTGTFVAGKRVGPPAAAAGFADGSAFLTVASTAPLFSQASNTQLDRLHAVAGPAGRPVQLAGLAQINYDSVNALVTRLPLVLGLIAVISFVLLFLLTGSVVLPLKALVLNVLSLTATFGALAWIFQDGHLGALGTTPSGTLEVNMPLLMFCVAFGLSMDYEVFLVSRIREYWLRSDRSRAGNDESVALGVARTGRVITAAALVMSISFAGLIAAQVSFMRMFGVGLMLAVLVDATLVRMVLVPAFMHIVGRWNWWAPTPLQWFHDRFGISESAAAKQTPPAALRAGRHRRADVAAADTNGNGQRFRASVRDSG
;
A
#
# COMPACT_ATOMS: atom_id res chain seq x y z
N MET A 1 -2.71 -26.42 -26.34
CA MET A 1 -3.86 -26.31 -27.26
C MET A 1 -3.38 -25.72 -28.57
N ILE A 2 -3.73 -26.35 -29.68
CA ILE A 2 -3.53 -25.81 -31.04
C ILE A 2 -4.90 -25.31 -31.49
N PRO A 3 -5.15 -23.98 -31.55
CA PRO A 3 -6.49 -23.44 -31.79
C PRO A 3 -7.04 -23.73 -33.19
N ASP A 4 -6.15 -23.73 -34.19
CA ASP A 4 -6.48 -24.11 -35.56
C ASP A 4 -5.74 -25.40 -35.92
N ALA A 5 -6.46 -26.52 -35.78
CA ALA A 5 -5.99 -27.84 -36.18
C ALA A 5 -6.57 -28.28 -37.54
N GLN A 6 -7.35 -27.43 -38.23
CA GLN A 6 -7.94 -27.80 -39.51
C GLN A 6 -6.87 -28.02 -40.56
N GLY A 7 -6.87 -29.18 -41.21
CA GLY A 7 -5.87 -29.54 -42.22
C GLY A 7 -4.48 -29.91 -41.68
N LEU A 8 -4.29 -30.03 -40.35
CA LEU A 8 -3.07 -30.63 -39.82
C LEU A 8 -3.04 -32.13 -40.14
N ARG A 9 -1.90 -32.63 -40.63
CA ARG A 9 -1.72 -34.07 -40.79
C ARG A 9 -1.43 -34.69 -39.42
N PRO A 10 -1.86 -35.94 -39.15
CA PRO A 10 -1.54 -36.62 -37.90
C PRO A 10 -0.03 -36.62 -37.59
N GLY A 11 0.82 -36.79 -38.62
CA GLY A 11 2.28 -36.75 -38.46
C GLY A 11 2.86 -35.40 -38.03
N ASP A 12 2.19 -34.29 -38.30
CA ASP A 12 2.63 -32.96 -37.85
C ASP A 12 2.40 -32.81 -36.33
N VAL A 13 1.27 -33.34 -35.83
CA VAL A 13 0.95 -33.37 -34.39
C VAL A 13 1.84 -34.36 -33.64
N GLU A 14 2.14 -35.52 -34.23
CA GLU A 14 3.07 -36.51 -33.67
C GLU A 14 4.49 -35.96 -33.55
N ARG A 15 4.98 -35.25 -34.57
CA ARG A 15 6.31 -34.65 -34.55
C ARG A 15 6.41 -33.59 -33.45
N TYR A 16 5.40 -32.73 -33.33
CA TYR A 16 5.32 -31.75 -32.25
C TYR A 16 5.26 -32.40 -30.86
N ALA A 17 4.44 -33.45 -30.67
CA ALA A 17 4.37 -34.17 -29.41
C ALA A 17 5.70 -34.86 -29.04
N ALA A 18 6.39 -35.42 -30.03
CA ALA A 18 7.72 -36.00 -29.85
C ALA A 18 8.74 -34.92 -29.44
N ASP A 19 8.75 -33.76 -30.09
CA ASP A 19 9.67 -32.68 -29.76
C ASP A 19 9.42 -32.09 -28.36
N LEU A 20 8.15 -31.89 -27.98
CA LEU A 20 7.78 -31.50 -26.61
C LEU A 20 8.26 -32.52 -25.57
N SER A 21 8.17 -33.82 -25.86
CA SER A 21 8.59 -34.87 -24.92
C SER A 21 10.12 -35.00 -24.76
N ARG A 22 10.91 -34.26 -25.55
CA ARG A 22 12.37 -34.14 -25.38
C ARG A 22 12.77 -32.97 -24.50
N VAL A 23 11.85 -32.07 -24.17
CA VAL A 23 12.13 -30.94 -23.27
C VAL A 23 12.45 -31.50 -21.88
N PRO A 24 13.53 -31.03 -21.22
CA PRO A 24 13.86 -31.48 -19.87
C PRO A 24 12.68 -31.29 -18.89
N ASP A 25 12.60 -32.16 -17.90
CA ASP A 25 11.55 -32.20 -16.86
C ASP A 25 10.13 -32.52 -17.40
N VAL A 26 9.98 -32.82 -18.68
CA VAL A 26 8.74 -33.39 -19.24
C VAL A 26 8.78 -34.90 -19.07
N SER A 27 7.85 -35.47 -18.29
CA SER A 27 7.77 -36.92 -18.09
C SER A 27 7.06 -37.63 -19.24
N ALA A 28 6.01 -37.02 -19.78
CA ALA A 28 5.27 -37.55 -20.91
C ALA A 28 4.47 -36.45 -21.62
N VAL A 29 4.22 -36.65 -22.91
CA VAL A 29 3.29 -35.83 -23.70
C VAL A 29 2.22 -36.73 -24.29
N THR A 30 0.97 -36.48 -23.92
CA THR A 30 -0.18 -37.18 -24.49
C THR A 30 -0.80 -36.34 -25.59
N ALA A 31 -0.80 -36.87 -26.80
CA ALA A 31 -1.45 -36.31 -27.98
C ALA A 31 -2.64 -37.17 -28.42
N PRO A 32 -3.54 -36.67 -29.28
CA PRO A 32 -4.67 -37.45 -29.80
C PRO A 32 -4.24 -38.76 -30.49
N THR A 33 -3.02 -38.80 -31.01
CA THR A 33 -2.43 -39.94 -31.72
C THR A 33 -1.74 -40.95 -30.80
N GLY A 34 -1.37 -40.57 -29.57
CA GLY A 34 -0.67 -41.46 -28.65
C GLY A 34 0.12 -40.72 -27.56
N THR A 35 0.75 -41.48 -26.68
CA THR A 35 1.61 -40.95 -25.62
C THR A 35 3.08 -41.03 -26.06
N PHE A 36 3.83 -39.96 -25.82
CA PHE A 36 5.22 -39.77 -26.21
C PHE A 36 6.11 -39.54 -24.99
N VAL A 37 7.27 -40.20 -24.97
CA VAL A 37 8.30 -40.05 -23.93
C VAL A 37 9.66 -39.99 -24.62
N ALA A 38 10.48 -39.00 -24.29
CA ALA A 38 11.82 -38.82 -24.85
C ALA A 38 11.88 -38.87 -26.39
N GLY A 39 10.84 -38.36 -27.06
CA GLY A 39 10.72 -38.31 -28.52
C GLY A 39 10.22 -39.59 -29.19
N LYS A 40 9.80 -40.61 -28.42
CA LYS A 40 9.27 -41.87 -28.94
C LYS A 40 7.84 -42.09 -28.50
N ARG A 41 7.00 -42.63 -29.38
CA ARG A 41 5.65 -43.07 -29.03
C ARG A 41 5.73 -44.35 -28.21
N VAL A 42 5.17 -44.34 -27.01
CA VAL A 42 5.23 -45.47 -26.05
C VAL A 42 3.90 -46.21 -25.89
N GLY A 43 2.79 -45.62 -26.36
CA GLY A 43 1.48 -46.26 -26.24
C GLY A 43 0.30 -45.41 -26.74
N PRO A 44 -0.93 -45.88 -26.50
CA PRO A 44 -2.15 -45.09 -26.73
C PRO A 44 -2.20 -43.86 -25.80
N PRO A 45 -3.10 -42.90 -26.05
CA PRO A 45 -3.25 -41.71 -25.21
C PRO A 45 -3.57 -42.09 -23.74
N ALA A 46 -2.74 -41.63 -22.79
CA ALA A 46 -2.86 -41.98 -21.36
C ALA A 46 -3.46 -40.85 -20.49
N ALA A 47 -3.78 -39.71 -21.09
CA ALA A 47 -4.34 -38.53 -20.46
C ALA A 47 -5.32 -37.84 -21.42
N ALA A 48 -6.05 -36.82 -20.94
CA ALA A 48 -6.98 -36.07 -21.77
C ALA A 48 -6.25 -35.42 -22.96
N ALA A 49 -6.57 -35.89 -24.17
CA ALA A 49 -6.10 -35.34 -25.42
C ALA A 49 -7.15 -35.66 -26.49
N GLY A 50 -7.29 -34.79 -27.48
CA GLY A 50 -8.30 -34.98 -28.51
C GLY A 50 -8.41 -33.81 -29.46
N PHE A 51 -9.25 -33.99 -30.46
CA PHE A 51 -9.70 -32.89 -31.31
C PHE A 51 -11.11 -32.50 -30.88
N ALA A 52 -11.34 -31.22 -30.66
CA ALA A 52 -12.68 -30.67 -30.39
C ALA A 52 -12.78 -29.29 -31.04
N ASP A 53 -13.91 -29.02 -31.70
CA ASP A 53 -14.23 -27.73 -32.31
C ASP A 53 -13.13 -27.16 -33.23
N GLY A 54 -12.47 -28.02 -34.00
CA GLY A 54 -11.37 -27.63 -34.90
C GLY A 54 -10.04 -27.33 -34.19
N SER A 55 -9.98 -27.49 -32.87
CA SER A 55 -8.76 -27.38 -32.05
C SER A 55 -8.20 -28.75 -31.70
N ALA A 56 -6.89 -28.82 -31.44
CA ALA A 56 -6.22 -30.01 -30.90
C ALA A 56 -5.68 -29.78 -29.49
N PHE A 57 -5.99 -30.71 -28.59
CA PHE A 57 -5.57 -30.70 -27.20
C PHE A 57 -4.52 -31.77 -26.95
N LEU A 58 -3.41 -31.34 -26.34
CA LEU A 58 -2.31 -32.20 -25.90
C LEU A 58 -2.11 -31.93 -24.41
N THR A 59 -1.82 -32.97 -23.64
CA THR A 59 -1.49 -32.87 -22.22
C THR A 59 0.00 -33.12 -22.03
N VAL A 60 0.71 -32.19 -21.41
CA VAL A 60 2.13 -32.31 -21.05
C VAL A 60 2.20 -32.62 -19.56
N ALA A 61 2.77 -33.77 -19.20
CA ALA A 61 3.07 -34.11 -17.82
C ALA A 61 4.47 -33.62 -17.47
N SER A 62 4.60 -32.93 -16.34
CA SER A 62 5.86 -32.35 -15.86
C SER A 62 6.26 -32.93 -14.51
N THR A 63 7.56 -33.07 -14.29
CA THR A 63 8.17 -33.39 -12.99
C THR A 63 8.67 -32.14 -12.26
N ALA A 64 8.65 -30.97 -12.90
CA ALA A 64 9.10 -29.73 -12.30
C ALA A 64 8.13 -29.31 -11.17
N PRO A 65 8.64 -28.90 -9.99
CA PRO A 65 7.81 -28.35 -8.94
C PRO A 65 7.07 -27.10 -9.44
N LEU A 66 5.76 -27.02 -9.20
CA LEU A 66 4.96 -25.85 -9.54
C LEU A 66 5.51 -24.59 -8.86
N PHE A 67 5.33 -23.44 -9.52
CA PHE A 67 5.73 -22.11 -9.00
C PHE A 67 7.24 -21.92 -8.81
N SER A 68 8.07 -22.83 -9.34
CA SER A 68 9.52 -22.80 -9.21
C SER A 68 10.23 -22.23 -10.46
N GLN A 69 11.50 -21.83 -10.30
CA GLN A 69 12.34 -21.45 -11.44
C GLN A 69 12.53 -22.59 -12.45
N ALA A 70 12.50 -23.84 -12.00
CA ALA A 70 12.55 -25.01 -12.88
C ALA A 70 11.30 -25.07 -13.77
N SER A 71 10.11 -24.83 -13.20
CA SER A 71 8.85 -24.76 -13.96
C SER A 71 8.88 -23.61 -14.99
N ASN A 72 9.36 -22.43 -14.62
CA ASN A 72 9.48 -21.29 -15.55
C ASN A 72 10.44 -21.57 -16.70
N THR A 73 11.61 -22.13 -16.39
CA THR A 73 12.60 -22.51 -17.42
C THR A 73 12.04 -23.59 -18.35
N GLN A 74 11.28 -24.55 -17.82
CA GLN A 74 10.60 -25.56 -18.63
C GLN A 74 9.56 -24.93 -19.56
N LEU A 75 8.73 -24.00 -19.05
CA LEU A 75 7.76 -23.24 -19.84
C LEU A 75 8.41 -22.45 -20.97
N ASP A 76 9.51 -21.75 -20.70
CA ASP A 76 10.27 -21.03 -21.74
C ASP A 76 10.77 -21.99 -22.84
N ARG A 77 11.26 -23.18 -22.45
CA ARG A 77 11.68 -24.22 -23.40
C ARG A 77 10.51 -24.80 -24.19
N LEU A 78 9.35 -24.99 -23.55
CA LEU A 78 8.13 -25.48 -24.22
C LEU A 78 7.63 -24.44 -25.25
N HIS A 79 7.68 -23.15 -24.93
CA HIS A 79 7.35 -22.07 -25.87
C HIS A 79 8.33 -21.96 -27.04
N ALA A 80 9.60 -22.36 -26.86
CA ALA A 80 10.60 -22.36 -27.91
C ALA A 80 10.43 -23.50 -28.93
N VAL A 81 9.62 -24.54 -28.63
CA VAL A 81 9.32 -25.62 -29.57
C VAL A 81 8.41 -25.09 -30.68
N ALA A 82 8.86 -25.18 -31.93
CA ALA A 82 8.07 -24.75 -33.07
C ALA A 82 6.75 -25.53 -33.15
N GLY A 83 5.63 -24.80 -33.26
CA GLY A 83 4.31 -25.40 -33.38
C GLY A 83 4.15 -26.29 -34.63
N PRO A 84 3.17 -27.20 -34.62
CA PRO A 84 2.95 -28.12 -35.74
C PRO A 84 2.63 -27.33 -37.01
N ALA A 85 3.37 -27.61 -38.08
CA ALA A 85 3.30 -26.88 -39.35
C ALA A 85 3.46 -25.34 -39.22
N GLY A 86 4.18 -24.86 -38.20
CA GLY A 86 4.41 -23.44 -37.96
C GLY A 86 3.23 -22.67 -37.37
N ARG A 87 2.21 -23.38 -36.87
CA ARG A 87 1.01 -22.75 -36.29
C ARG A 87 1.22 -22.31 -34.85
N PRO A 88 0.58 -21.22 -34.39
CA PRO A 88 0.65 -20.80 -33.00
C PRO A 88 0.01 -21.84 -32.09
N VAL A 89 0.67 -22.10 -30.96
CA VAL A 89 0.17 -22.99 -29.90
C VAL A 89 -0.02 -22.17 -28.64
N GLN A 90 -1.10 -22.45 -27.92
CA GLN A 90 -1.37 -21.87 -26.61
C GLN A 90 -1.09 -22.93 -25.55
N LEU A 91 -0.22 -22.61 -24.61
CA LEU A 91 -0.04 -23.41 -23.39
C LEU A 91 -1.10 -22.99 -22.36
N ALA A 92 -1.46 -23.92 -21.49
CA ALA A 92 -2.43 -23.70 -20.42
C ALA A 92 -2.05 -24.59 -19.23
N GLY A 93 -2.77 -24.45 -18.12
CA GLY A 93 -2.52 -25.16 -16.86
C GLY A 93 -1.95 -24.26 -15.78
N LEU A 94 -1.89 -24.76 -14.54
CA LEU A 94 -1.55 -23.96 -13.36
C LEU A 94 -0.19 -23.23 -13.49
N ALA A 95 0.81 -23.90 -14.07
CA ALA A 95 2.13 -23.33 -14.28
C ALA A 95 2.11 -22.15 -15.28
N GLN A 96 1.43 -22.31 -16.43
CA GLN A 96 1.28 -21.24 -17.41
C GLN A 96 0.44 -20.07 -16.86
N ILE A 97 -0.68 -20.37 -16.19
CA ILE A 97 -1.54 -19.33 -15.58
C ILE A 97 -0.74 -18.51 -14.57
N ASN A 98 0.11 -19.17 -13.77
CA ASN A 98 0.98 -18.49 -12.83
C ASN A 98 2.01 -17.61 -13.55
N TYR A 99 2.73 -18.16 -14.53
CA TYR A 99 3.71 -17.43 -15.33
C TYR A 99 3.11 -16.17 -15.97
N ASP A 100 1.95 -16.32 -16.63
CA ASP A 100 1.24 -15.21 -17.27
C ASP A 100 0.77 -14.18 -16.24
N SER A 101 0.29 -14.63 -15.08
CA SER A 101 -0.11 -13.75 -13.98
C SER A 101 1.07 -12.94 -13.45
N VAL A 102 2.21 -13.60 -13.19
CA VAL A 102 3.44 -12.95 -12.73
C VAL A 102 3.93 -11.93 -13.76
N ASN A 103 3.98 -12.33 -15.04
CA ASN A 103 4.43 -11.45 -16.11
C ASN A 103 3.52 -10.22 -16.27
N ALA A 104 2.19 -10.43 -16.24
CA ALA A 104 1.22 -9.33 -16.28
C ALA A 104 1.38 -8.37 -15.09
N LEU A 105 1.68 -8.92 -13.91
CA LEU A 105 1.87 -8.15 -12.68
C LEU A 105 3.15 -7.31 -12.71
N VAL A 106 4.27 -7.93 -13.06
CA VAL A 106 5.60 -7.28 -13.13
C VAL A 106 5.60 -6.21 -14.22
N THR A 107 4.99 -6.48 -15.37
CA THR A 107 4.91 -5.50 -16.47
C THR A 107 4.10 -4.26 -16.08
N ARG A 108 3.06 -4.42 -15.26
CA ARG A 108 2.20 -3.31 -14.79
C ARG A 108 2.69 -2.65 -13.51
N LEU A 109 3.61 -3.29 -12.78
CA LEU A 109 4.16 -2.80 -11.52
C LEU A 109 4.68 -1.35 -11.62
N PRO A 110 5.49 -0.95 -12.62
CA PRO A 110 5.99 0.42 -12.71
C PRO A 110 4.89 1.46 -12.90
N LEU A 111 3.85 1.10 -13.67
CA LEU A 111 2.69 1.97 -13.90
C LEU A 111 1.89 2.16 -12.61
N VAL A 112 1.61 1.06 -11.88
CA VAL A 112 0.87 1.13 -10.61
C VAL A 112 1.66 1.91 -9.56
N LEU A 113 2.96 1.64 -9.41
CA LEU A 113 3.83 2.39 -8.49
C LEU A 113 3.91 3.88 -8.85
N GLY A 114 4.04 4.19 -10.15
CA GLY A 114 4.03 5.56 -10.64
C GLY A 114 2.71 6.27 -10.35
N LEU A 115 1.58 5.59 -10.58
CA LEU A 115 0.25 6.14 -10.31
C LEU A 115 0.04 6.40 -8.82
N ILE A 116 0.38 5.44 -7.96
CA ILE A 116 0.33 5.59 -6.50
C ILE A 116 1.22 6.75 -6.06
N ALA A 117 2.46 6.81 -6.53
CA ALA A 117 3.39 7.88 -6.20
C ALA A 117 2.85 9.25 -6.60
N VAL A 118 2.28 9.39 -7.82
CA VAL A 118 1.69 10.63 -8.30
C VAL A 118 0.48 11.02 -7.45
N ILE A 119 -0.45 10.10 -7.18
CA ILE A 119 -1.66 10.39 -6.39
C ILE A 119 -1.28 10.79 -4.97
N SER A 120 -0.41 10.02 -4.31
CA SER A 120 0.09 10.34 -2.97
C SER A 120 0.86 11.66 -2.93
N PHE A 121 1.68 11.92 -3.96
CA PHE A 121 2.41 13.18 -4.07
C PHE A 121 1.46 14.36 -4.17
N VAL A 122 0.48 14.27 -5.07
CA VAL A 122 -0.54 15.31 -5.28
C VAL A 122 -1.35 15.52 -4.01
N LEU A 123 -1.81 14.46 -3.35
CA LEU A 123 -2.59 14.55 -2.12
C LEU A 123 -1.80 15.24 -1.00
N LEU A 124 -0.55 14.82 -0.74
CA LEU A 124 0.30 15.45 0.27
C LEU A 124 0.68 16.88 -0.12
N PHE A 125 0.86 17.17 -1.40
CA PHE A 125 1.10 18.54 -1.89
C PHE A 125 -0.13 19.42 -1.66
N LEU A 126 -1.34 18.94 -1.94
CA LEU A 126 -2.59 19.67 -1.66
C LEU A 126 -2.86 19.83 -0.16
N LEU A 127 -2.39 18.91 0.67
CA LEU A 127 -2.52 18.99 2.12
C LEU A 127 -1.50 19.95 2.73
N THR A 128 -0.25 19.93 2.24
CA THR A 128 0.86 20.62 2.89
C THR A 128 1.27 21.93 2.25
N GLY A 129 1.07 22.05 0.94
CA GLY A 129 1.61 23.14 0.12
C GLY A 129 3.12 23.05 -0.10
N SER A 130 3.74 21.91 0.23
CA SER A 130 5.18 21.67 0.06
C SER A 130 5.44 20.54 -0.93
N VAL A 131 6.51 20.67 -1.72
CA VAL A 131 7.00 19.62 -2.64
C VAL A 131 7.97 18.67 -1.93
N VAL A 132 8.63 19.14 -0.87
CA VAL A 132 9.65 18.37 -0.15
C VAL A 132 9.01 17.32 0.76
N LEU A 133 7.86 17.64 1.38
CA LEU A 133 7.15 16.70 2.25
C LEU A 133 6.61 15.47 1.50
N PRO A 134 5.94 15.61 0.36
CA PRO A 134 5.49 14.46 -0.41
C PRO A 134 6.63 13.62 -0.97
N LEU A 135 7.74 14.26 -1.38
CA LEU A 135 8.88 13.53 -1.91
C LEU A 135 9.56 12.67 -0.82
N LYS A 136 9.82 13.24 0.36
CA LYS A 136 10.43 12.47 1.44
C LYS A 136 9.50 11.37 1.96
N ALA A 137 8.20 11.61 1.98
CA ALA A 137 7.18 10.63 2.34
C ALA A 137 7.33 9.37 1.49
N LEU A 138 7.37 9.56 0.17
CA LEU A 138 7.57 8.47 -0.78
C LEU A 138 8.91 7.74 -0.55
N VAL A 139 10.00 8.47 -0.33
CA VAL A 139 11.32 7.87 -0.10
C VAL A 139 11.34 7.04 1.19
N LEU A 140 10.80 7.57 2.28
CA LEU A 140 10.74 6.88 3.57
C LEU A 140 9.84 5.65 3.51
N ASN A 141 8.71 5.72 2.80
CA ASN A 141 7.81 4.58 2.62
C ASN A 141 8.45 3.48 1.78
N VAL A 142 9.15 3.83 0.70
CA VAL A 142 9.90 2.86 -0.11
C VAL A 142 11.02 2.21 0.72
N LEU A 143 11.76 2.99 1.50
CA LEU A 143 12.83 2.47 2.36
C LEU A 143 12.29 1.50 3.42
N SER A 144 11.19 1.88 4.10
CA SER A 144 10.51 1.07 5.09
C SER A 144 10.01 -0.25 4.51
N LEU A 145 9.28 -0.17 3.39
CA LEU A 145 8.75 -1.35 2.73
C LEU A 145 9.88 -2.27 2.25
N THR A 146 10.96 -1.72 1.69
CA THR A 146 12.14 -2.50 1.29
C THR A 146 12.75 -3.21 2.50
N ALA A 147 12.86 -2.54 3.64
CA ALA A 147 13.35 -3.16 4.88
C ALA A 147 12.42 -4.28 5.37
N THR A 148 11.09 -4.08 5.33
CA THR A 148 10.12 -5.10 5.72
C THR A 148 10.13 -6.31 4.76
N PHE A 149 10.13 -6.08 3.45
CA PHE A 149 10.22 -7.16 2.46
C PHE A 149 11.56 -7.90 2.55
N GLY A 150 12.66 -7.19 2.78
CA GLY A 150 13.97 -7.78 3.02
C GLY A 150 13.98 -8.65 4.28
N ALA A 151 13.40 -8.17 5.38
CA ALA A 151 13.22 -8.97 6.59
C ALA A 151 12.32 -10.20 6.35
N LEU A 152 11.24 -10.04 5.59
CA LEU A 152 10.34 -11.16 5.26
C LEU A 152 11.03 -12.21 4.39
N ALA A 153 11.79 -11.79 3.37
CA ALA A 153 12.61 -12.67 2.56
C ALA A 153 13.63 -13.42 3.43
N TRP A 154 14.32 -12.71 4.31
CA TRP A 154 15.29 -13.32 5.22
C TRP A 154 14.66 -14.33 6.21
N ILE A 155 13.44 -14.06 6.69
CA ILE A 155 12.72 -14.94 7.61
C ILE A 155 12.16 -16.18 6.89
N PHE A 156 11.47 -15.98 5.76
CA PHE A 156 10.67 -17.02 5.10
C PHE A 156 11.33 -17.66 3.87
N GLN A 157 12.13 -16.91 3.10
CA GLN A 157 12.86 -17.47 1.95
C GLN A 157 14.15 -18.14 2.41
N ASP A 158 14.93 -17.48 3.26
CA ASP A 158 16.20 -18.03 3.76
C ASP A 158 16.02 -18.98 4.96
N GLY A 159 14.79 -19.11 5.50
CA GLY A 159 14.43 -20.13 6.47
C GLY A 159 15.03 -19.97 7.87
N HIS A 160 15.55 -18.78 8.22
CA HIS A 160 16.25 -18.54 9.49
C HIS A 160 15.38 -18.70 10.74
N LEU A 161 14.04 -18.71 10.61
CA LEU A 161 13.10 -19.08 11.68
C LEU A 161 12.41 -20.42 11.40
N GLY A 162 13.19 -21.50 11.32
CA GLY A 162 12.69 -22.89 11.27
C GLY A 162 11.75 -23.32 12.42
N ALA A 163 11.42 -22.42 13.37
CA ALA A 163 10.59 -22.66 14.54
C ALA A 163 9.08 -22.36 14.35
N LEU A 164 8.64 -21.75 13.25
CA LEU A 164 7.21 -21.46 12.99
C LEU A 164 6.47 -22.57 12.21
N GLY A 165 7.11 -23.74 12.02
CA GLY A 165 6.49 -24.90 11.38
C GLY A 165 6.10 -24.68 9.92
N THR A 166 6.64 -23.65 9.28
CA THR A 166 6.44 -23.39 7.86
C THR A 166 7.45 -24.22 7.10
N THR A 167 6.98 -25.28 6.43
CA THR A 167 7.70 -25.82 5.28
C THR A 167 8.07 -24.64 4.37
N PRO A 168 9.35 -24.45 4.02
CA PRO A 168 9.73 -23.43 3.07
C PRO A 168 9.04 -23.78 1.75
N SER A 169 7.88 -23.16 1.50
CA SER A 169 7.14 -23.40 0.27
C SER A 169 7.91 -22.90 -0.95
N GLY A 170 9.09 -22.28 -0.77
CA GLY A 170 10.10 -22.03 -1.81
C GLY A 170 9.67 -21.06 -2.92
N THR A 171 8.40 -20.69 -2.95
CA THR A 171 7.77 -19.99 -4.06
C THR A 171 6.80 -18.98 -3.49
N LEU A 172 7.23 -17.73 -3.36
CA LEU A 172 6.30 -16.62 -3.12
C LEU A 172 5.49 -16.45 -4.39
N GLU A 173 4.20 -16.76 -4.32
CA GLU A 173 3.22 -16.26 -5.26
C GLU A 173 3.34 -14.73 -5.31
N VAL A 174 3.74 -14.17 -6.47
CA VAL A 174 4.04 -12.73 -6.61
C VAL A 174 2.82 -11.85 -6.25
N ASN A 175 1.63 -12.43 -6.33
CA ASN A 175 0.38 -11.82 -5.86
C ASN A 175 0.44 -11.39 -4.38
N MET A 176 1.15 -12.14 -3.52
CA MET A 176 1.23 -11.86 -2.10
C MET A 176 2.06 -10.63 -1.75
N PRO A 177 3.34 -10.52 -2.16
CA PRO A 177 4.11 -9.31 -1.94
C PRO A 177 3.42 -8.07 -2.48
N LEU A 178 2.75 -8.18 -3.63
CA LEU A 178 2.02 -7.05 -4.19
C LEU A 178 0.84 -6.62 -3.33
N LEU A 179 -0.02 -7.56 -2.92
CA LEU A 179 -1.15 -7.23 -2.06
C LEU A 179 -0.67 -6.63 -0.74
N MET A 180 0.37 -7.23 -0.15
CA MET A 180 0.99 -6.73 1.06
C MET A 180 1.58 -5.33 0.88
N PHE A 181 2.24 -5.08 -0.26
CA PHE A 181 2.74 -3.76 -0.62
C PHE A 181 1.59 -2.76 -0.67
N CYS A 182 0.50 -3.06 -1.39
CA CYS A 182 -0.64 -2.16 -1.51
C CYS A 182 -1.26 -1.83 -0.16
N VAL A 183 -1.46 -2.83 0.71
CA VAL A 183 -2.02 -2.63 2.05
C VAL A 183 -1.04 -1.86 2.95
N ALA A 184 0.21 -2.28 3.04
CA ALA A 184 1.21 -1.64 3.89
C ALA A 184 1.50 -0.19 3.45
N PHE A 185 1.58 0.05 2.14
CA PHE A 185 1.75 1.40 1.60
C PHE A 185 0.54 2.28 1.91
N GLY A 186 -0.69 1.77 1.71
CA GLY A 186 -1.91 2.52 2.04
C GLY A 186 -1.98 2.89 3.52
N LEU A 187 -1.74 1.91 4.41
CA LEU A 187 -1.70 2.14 5.86
C LEU A 187 -0.62 3.15 6.26
N SER A 188 0.56 3.07 5.65
CA SER A 188 1.66 4.01 5.89
C SER A 188 1.28 5.43 5.42
N MET A 189 0.65 5.57 4.26
CA MET A 189 0.21 6.88 3.78
C MET A 189 -0.84 7.52 4.69
N ASP A 190 -1.82 6.75 5.19
CA ASP A 190 -2.88 7.25 6.07
C ASP A 190 -2.32 7.87 7.35
N TYR A 191 -1.40 7.15 8.01
CA TYR A 191 -0.77 7.67 9.22
C TYR A 191 0.16 8.84 8.92
N GLU A 192 0.80 8.88 7.74
CA GLU A 192 1.72 9.96 7.38
C GLU A 192 0.97 11.26 7.14
N VAL A 193 -0.12 11.18 6.39
CA VAL A 193 -1.08 12.27 6.23
C VAL A 193 -1.55 12.77 7.60
N PHE A 194 -1.90 11.87 8.53
CA PHE A 194 -2.34 12.26 9.87
C PHE A 194 -1.26 12.99 10.67
N LEU A 195 -0.03 12.45 10.69
CA LEU A 195 1.09 13.04 11.40
C LEU A 195 1.49 14.40 10.79
N VAL A 196 1.64 14.46 9.47
CA VAL A 196 2.07 15.66 8.74
C VAL A 196 1.00 16.75 8.83
N SER A 197 -0.29 16.41 8.74
CA SER A 197 -1.39 17.36 8.95
C SER A 197 -1.28 18.02 10.33
N ARG A 198 -1.02 17.22 11.38
CA ARG A 198 -0.87 17.76 12.73
C ARG A 198 0.37 18.63 12.89
N ILE A 199 1.51 18.21 12.34
CA ILE A 199 2.74 19.02 12.34
C ILE A 199 2.50 20.35 11.60
N ARG A 200 1.78 20.32 10.47
CA ARG A 200 1.41 21.53 9.71
C ARG A 200 0.55 22.48 10.51
N GLU A 201 -0.41 21.99 11.28
CA GLU A 201 -1.24 22.83 12.15
C GLU A 201 -0.40 23.62 13.15
N TYR A 202 0.59 22.97 13.79
CA TYR A 202 1.52 23.64 14.69
C TYR A 202 2.46 24.60 13.94
N TRP A 203 2.96 24.19 12.78
CA TRP A 203 3.81 25.04 11.94
C TRP A 203 3.12 26.33 11.51
N LEU A 204 1.85 26.26 11.12
CA LEU A 204 1.06 27.43 10.72
C LEU A 204 0.81 28.41 11.87
N ARG A 205 0.84 27.93 13.12
CA ARG A 205 0.74 28.76 14.34
C ARG A 205 2.09 29.24 14.86
N SER A 206 3.20 28.69 14.39
CA SER A 206 4.55 29.03 14.81
C SER A 206 5.07 30.31 14.15
N ASP A 207 6.21 30.80 14.62
CA ASP A 207 6.98 31.91 14.04
C ASP A 207 7.61 31.57 12.67
N ARG A 208 7.40 30.34 12.16
CA ARG A 208 7.99 29.80 10.92
C ARG A 208 9.53 29.87 10.89
N SER A 209 10.16 29.91 12.06
CA SER A 209 11.61 29.81 12.20
C SER A 209 12.06 28.34 12.18
N ARG A 210 13.38 28.10 12.13
CA ARG A 210 13.91 26.73 12.25
C ARG A 210 13.56 26.12 13.62
N ALA A 211 13.63 26.90 14.68
CA ALA A 211 13.25 26.47 16.03
C ALA A 211 11.75 26.15 16.10
N GLY A 212 10.91 26.98 15.45
CA GLY A 212 9.47 26.71 15.34
C GLY A 212 9.14 25.43 14.57
N ASN A 213 9.97 25.01 13.62
CA ASN A 213 9.80 23.73 12.90
C ASN A 213 10.05 22.56 13.85
N ASP A 214 11.15 22.61 14.60
CA ASP A 214 11.51 21.56 15.55
C ASP A 214 10.46 21.42 16.66
N GLU A 215 9.95 22.55 17.17
CA GLU A 215 8.86 22.58 18.14
C GLU A 215 7.56 22.01 17.54
N SER A 216 7.20 22.40 16.31
CA SER A 216 6.00 21.90 15.63
C SER A 216 6.05 20.39 15.38
N VAL A 217 7.22 19.87 15.03
CA VAL A 217 7.45 18.43 14.86
C VAL A 217 7.32 17.71 16.20
N ALA A 218 7.95 18.22 17.26
CA ALA A 218 7.88 17.65 18.60
C ALA A 218 6.44 17.61 19.13
N LEU A 219 5.69 18.72 19.01
CA LEU A 219 4.29 18.80 19.42
C LEU A 219 3.38 17.91 18.57
N GLY A 220 3.62 17.84 17.26
CA GLY A 220 2.90 16.96 16.35
C GLY A 220 3.05 15.50 16.75
N VAL A 221 4.30 15.03 16.91
CA VAL A 221 4.62 13.65 17.30
C VAL A 221 4.12 13.33 18.71
N ALA A 222 4.29 14.23 19.69
CA ALA A 222 3.84 14.00 21.06
C ALA A 222 2.31 13.78 21.14
N ARG A 223 1.54 14.48 20.30
CA ARG A 223 0.07 14.43 20.34
C ARG A 223 -0.52 13.31 19.49
N THR A 224 0.08 13.00 18.34
CA THR A 224 -0.39 11.90 17.47
C THR A 224 0.21 10.56 17.86
N GLY A 225 1.37 10.54 18.53
CA GLY A 225 2.12 9.33 18.88
C GLY A 225 1.26 8.29 19.60
N ARG A 226 0.55 8.68 20.66
CA ARG A 226 -0.31 7.75 21.43
C ARG A 226 -1.44 7.15 20.59
N VAL A 227 -2.01 7.93 19.67
CA VAL A 227 -3.10 7.49 18.78
C VAL A 227 -2.56 6.51 17.73
N ILE A 228 -1.43 6.86 17.12
CA ILE A 228 -0.76 6.03 16.10
C ILE A 228 -0.31 4.71 16.72
N THR A 229 0.32 4.72 17.90
CA THR A 229 0.75 3.49 18.57
C THR A 229 -0.41 2.60 18.97
N ALA A 230 -1.53 3.18 19.45
CA ALA A 230 -2.70 2.42 19.80
C ALA A 230 -3.31 1.73 18.57
N ALA A 231 -3.42 2.47 17.46
CA ALA A 231 -3.93 1.92 16.20
C ALA A 231 -2.99 0.83 15.65
N ALA A 232 -1.67 1.07 15.67
CA ALA A 232 -0.67 0.09 15.25
C ALA A 232 -0.72 -1.19 16.10
N LEU A 233 -0.94 -1.08 17.41
CA LEU A 233 -1.10 -2.24 18.30
C LEU A 233 -2.36 -3.04 17.95
N VAL A 234 -3.51 -2.38 17.76
CA VAL A 234 -4.76 -3.05 17.39
C VAL A 234 -4.61 -3.76 16.05
N MET A 235 -4.06 -3.10 15.03
CA MET A 235 -3.79 -3.71 13.72
C MET A 235 -2.82 -4.89 13.82
N SER A 236 -1.75 -4.75 14.61
CA SER A 236 -0.77 -5.81 14.83
C SER A 236 -1.42 -7.05 15.47
N ILE A 237 -2.31 -6.87 16.45
CA ILE A 237 -3.07 -7.96 17.05
C ILE A 237 -4.00 -8.62 16.02
N SER A 238 -4.70 -7.83 15.20
CA SER A 238 -5.55 -8.35 14.13
C SER A 238 -4.76 -9.17 13.10
N PHE A 239 -3.60 -8.67 12.64
CA PHE A 239 -2.73 -9.41 11.72
C PHE A 239 -2.05 -10.61 12.37
N ALA A 240 -1.74 -10.54 13.67
CA ALA A 240 -1.27 -11.69 14.43
C ALA A 240 -2.30 -12.82 14.46
N GLY A 241 -3.60 -12.49 14.45
CA GLY A 241 -4.68 -13.48 14.30
C GLY A 241 -4.58 -14.29 13.00
N LEU A 242 -4.11 -13.70 11.91
CA LEU A 242 -3.90 -14.38 10.62
C LEU A 242 -2.74 -15.40 10.68
N ILE A 243 -1.80 -15.22 11.62
CA ILE A 243 -0.68 -16.15 11.84
C ILE A 243 -1.18 -17.50 12.39
N ALA A 244 -2.29 -17.51 13.13
CA ALA A 244 -2.89 -18.74 13.65
C ALA A 244 -3.50 -19.64 12.55
N ALA A 245 -3.69 -19.13 11.33
CA ALA A 245 -4.22 -19.91 10.23
C ALA A 245 -3.28 -21.09 9.87
N GLN A 246 -3.85 -22.25 9.52
CA GLN A 246 -3.07 -23.43 9.07
C GLN A 246 -2.67 -23.36 7.59
N VAL A 247 -2.87 -22.21 6.95
CA VAL A 247 -2.53 -21.97 5.54
C VAL A 247 -1.26 -21.12 5.51
N SER A 248 -0.17 -21.65 4.94
CA SER A 248 1.14 -20.96 4.87
C SER A 248 1.04 -19.56 4.26
N PHE A 249 0.19 -19.40 3.25
CA PHE A 249 -0.14 -18.11 2.64
C PHE A 249 -0.63 -17.09 3.69
N MET A 250 -1.59 -17.48 4.51
CA MET A 250 -2.21 -16.57 5.48
C MET A 250 -1.23 -16.18 6.60
N ARG A 251 -0.36 -17.12 7.01
CA ARG A 251 0.69 -16.85 8.00
C ARG A 251 1.70 -15.82 7.52
N MET A 252 2.21 -16.00 6.31
CA MET A 252 3.19 -15.08 5.73
C MET A 252 2.59 -13.67 5.56
N PHE A 253 1.34 -13.59 5.10
CA PHE A 253 0.62 -12.33 4.97
C PHE A 253 0.42 -11.63 6.32
N GLY A 254 0.01 -12.38 7.35
CA GLY A 254 -0.15 -11.87 8.72
C GLY A 254 1.16 -11.36 9.33
N VAL A 255 2.23 -12.16 9.27
CA VAL A 255 3.56 -11.75 9.77
C VAL A 255 4.08 -10.53 9.02
N GLY A 256 3.98 -10.55 7.68
CA GLY A 256 4.49 -9.47 6.85
C GLY A 256 3.78 -8.14 7.08
N LEU A 257 2.45 -8.13 7.18
CA LEU A 257 1.70 -6.92 7.51
C LEU A 257 1.93 -6.44 8.95
N MET A 258 2.02 -7.36 9.91
CA MET A 258 2.37 -7.02 11.29
C MET A 258 3.73 -6.33 11.36
N LEU A 259 4.75 -6.90 10.70
CA LEU A 259 6.08 -6.31 10.62
C LEU A 259 6.06 -4.96 9.91
N ALA A 260 5.34 -4.84 8.79
CA ALA A 260 5.22 -3.60 8.05
C ALA A 260 4.67 -2.47 8.93
N VAL A 261 3.57 -2.74 9.63
CA VAL A 261 2.93 -1.75 10.51
C VAL A 261 3.82 -1.40 11.70
N LEU A 262 4.48 -2.38 12.33
CA LEU A 262 5.36 -2.11 13.46
C LEU A 262 6.57 -1.28 13.06
N VAL A 263 7.24 -1.61 11.95
CA VAL A 263 8.39 -0.86 11.44
C VAL A 263 7.97 0.54 11.05
N ASP A 264 6.85 0.71 10.37
CA ASP A 264 6.32 2.02 10.00
C ASP A 264 5.96 2.86 11.24
N ALA A 265 5.21 2.29 12.18
CA ALA A 265 4.76 3.01 13.38
C ALA A 265 5.90 3.43 14.31
N THR A 266 6.99 2.64 14.36
CA THR A 266 8.12 2.89 15.27
C THR A 266 9.31 3.52 14.56
N LEU A 267 9.98 2.77 13.68
CA LEU A 267 11.20 3.19 13.02
C LEU A 267 10.95 4.39 12.11
N VAL A 268 9.93 4.32 11.25
CA VAL A 268 9.67 5.41 10.31
C VAL A 268 9.16 6.64 11.05
N ARG A 269 8.08 6.51 11.81
CA ARG A 269 7.38 7.68 12.37
C ARG A 269 8.02 8.28 13.60
N MET A 270 8.60 7.48 14.48
CA MET A 270 9.19 8.00 15.72
C MET A 270 10.65 8.40 15.53
N VAL A 271 11.35 7.82 14.54
CA VAL A 271 12.79 8.06 14.36
C VAL A 271 13.09 8.76 13.04
N LEU A 272 12.76 8.15 11.90
CA LEU A 272 13.17 8.69 10.59
C LEU A 272 12.47 10.01 10.26
N VAL A 273 11.15 10.11 10.45
CA VAL A 273 10.39 11.33 10.12
C VAL A 273 10.87 12.53 10.92
N PRO A 274 11.01 12.48 12.26
CA PRO A 274 11.52 13.60 13.05
C PRO A 274 12.97 13.95 12.70
N ALA A 275 13.84 12.95 12.50
CA ALA A 275 15.24 13.18 12.13
C ALA A 275 15.36 13.91 10.79
N PHE A 276 14.63 13.46 9.75
CA PHE A 276 14.60 14.14 8.46
C PHE A 276 13.97 15.54 8.55
N MET A 277 12.91 15.69 9.34
CA MET A 277 12.29 17.00 9.57
C MET A 277 13.28 18.00 10.19
N HIS A 278 14.12 17.54 11.11
CA HIS A 278 15.14 18.38 11.76
C HIS A 278 16.28 18.76 10.80
N ILE A 279 16.77 17.80 9.99
CA ILE A 279 17.87 18.03 9.04
C ILE A 279 17.46 19.04 7.96
N VAL A 280 16.27 18.87 7.37
CA VAL A 280 15.78 19.73 6.28
C VAL A 280 15.32 21.11 6.79
N GLY A 281 14.90 21.19 8.06
CA GLY A 281 14.52 22.43 8.72
C GLY A 281 13.45 23.20 7.93
N ARG A 282 13.70 24.48 7.64
CA ARG A 282 12.71 25.37 6.98
C ARG A 282 12.42 24.99 5.52
N TRP A 283 13.31 24.24 4.87
CA TRP A 283 13.12 23.80 3.49
C TRP A 283 12.02 22.74 3.36
N ASN A 284 11.61 22.12 4.47
CA ASN A 284 10.47 21.20 4.48
C ASN A 284 9.20 21.86 3.98
N TRP A 285 9.05 23.17 4.11
CA TRP A 285 7.84 23.89 3.75
C TRP A 285 7.98 24.67 2.45
N TRP A 286 9.05 24.42 1.69
CA TRP A 286 9.32 25.12 0.44
C TRP A 286 8.46 24.56 -0.70
N ALA A 287 7.88 25.47 -1.47
CA ALA A 287 7.28 25.17 -2.75
C ALA A 287 7.65 26.26 -3.77
N PRO A 288 7.80 25.92 -5.06
CA PRO A 288 7.97 26.91 -6.12
C PRO A 288 6.78 27.86 -6.17
N THR A 289 7.02 29.14 -6.44
CA THR A 289 5.99 30.20 -6.56
C THR A 289 4.77 29.85 -7.43
N PRO A 290 4.88 29.20 -8.61
CA PRO A 290 3.70 28.81 -9.39
C PRO A 290 2.88 27.68 -8.74
N LEU A 291 3.54 26.79 -7.98
CA LEU A 291 2.89 25.71 -7.24
C LEU A 291 2.19 26.25 -5.98
N GLN A 292 2.78 27.24 -5.30
CA GLN A 292 2.14 27.93 -4.18
C GLN A 292 0.83 28.60 -4.62
N TRP A 293 0.82 29.29 -5.76
CA TRP A 293 -0.40 29.89 -6.32
C TRP A 293 -1.48 28.85 -6.63
N PHE A 294 -1.10 27.68 -7.16
CA PHE A 294 -2.05 26.60 -7.40
C PHE A 294 -2.60 26.00 -6.10
N HIS A 295 -1.76 25.84 -5.08
CA HIS A 295 -2.17 25.41 -3.75
C HIS A 295 -3.07 26.44 -3.06
N ASP A 296 -2.81 27.74 -3.19
CA ASP A 296 -3.68 28.77 -2.61
C ASP A 296 -5.09 28.76 -3.25
N ARG A 297 -5.21 28.27 -4.49
CA ARG A 297 -6.47 28.21 -5.23
C ARG A 297 -7.24 26.88 -5.09
N PHE A 298 -6.54 25.76 -4.93
CA PHE A 298 -7.14 24.40 -4.88
C PHE A 298 -6.78 23.61 -3.61
N GLY A 299 -5.98 24.16 -2.70
CA GLY A 299 -5.54 23.51 -1.49
C GLY A 299 -6.67 23.29 -0.49
N ILE A 300 -6.68 22.12 0.13
CA ILE A 300 -7.69 21.77 1.14
C ILE A 300 -7.29 22.48 2.44
N SER A 301 -7.96 23.60 2.70
CA SER A 301 -7.83 24.32 3.96
C SER A 301 -8.97 23.90 4.88
N GLU A 302 -8.66 23.23 5.99
CA GLU A 302 -9.65 22.85 7.01
C GLU A 302 -10.22 24.07 7.78
N SER A 303 -9.93 25.30 7.35
CA SER A 303 -10.31 26.56 8.00
C SER A 303 -11.55 27.24 7.39
N ALA A 304 -12.52 26.45 6.91
CA ALA A 304 -13.85 26.96 6.52
C ALA A 304 -14.91 26.70 7.60
N ALA A 305 -14.58 26.82 8.89
CA ALA A 305 -15.58 26.79 9.98
C ALA A 305 -15.12 27.49 11.26
N ALA A 306 -14.58 28.72 11.14
CA ALA A 306 -14.58 29.69 12.24
C ALA A 306 -14.32 31.10 11.69
N LYS A 307 -15.28 31.64 10.92
CA LYS A 307 -15.49 33.08 11.01
C LYS A 307 -15.96 33.33 12.44
N GLN A 308 -15.00 33.56 13.33
CA GLN A 308 -15.27 34.18 14.62
C GLN A 308 -15.91 35.53 14.30
N THR A 309 -17.23 35.61 14.43
CA THR A 309 -17.92 36.87 14.61
C THR A 309 -17.21 37.56 15.78
N PRO A 310 -16.62 38.75 15.61
CA PRO A 310 -15.96 39.44 16.71
C PRO A 310 -16.98 39.58 17.85
N PRO A 311 -16.62 39.28 19.10
CA PRO A 311 -17.53 39.47 20.23
C PRO A 311 -17.99 40.92 20.20
N ALA A 312 -19.30 41.12 20.11
CA ALA A 312 -19.90 42.43 20.21
C ALA A 312 -19.39 43.06 21.51
N ALA A 313 -18.48 44.01 21.36
CA ALA A 313 -17.95 44.78 22.46
C ALA A 313 -19.14 45.33 23.24
N LEU A 314 -19.22 44.94 24.52
CA LEU A 314 -20.00 45.66 25.52
C LEU A 314 -19.57 47.13 25.46
N ARG A 315 -20.32 47.94 24.69
CA ARG A 315 -20.28 49.39 24.76
C ARG A 315 -21.03 49.80 26.02
N ALA A 316 -20.33 49.76 27.14
CA ALA A 316 -20.72 50.56 28.29
C ALA A 316 -20.34 52.03 28.03
N GLY A 317 -21.37 52.87 27.91
CA GLY A 317 -21.37 54.26 28.39
C GLY A 317 -20.63 55.32 27.58
N ARG A 318 -21.37 56.10 26.78
CA ARG A 318 -21.35 57.58 26.80
C ARG A 318 -22.43 58.15 25.87
N HIS A 319 -23.08 59.21 26.36
CA HIS A 319 -24.05 60.10 25.71
C HIS A 319 -25.53 59.66 25.64
N ARG A 320 -26.27 59.99 26.70
CA ARG A 320 -27.49 60.80 26.55
C ARG A 320 -27.75 61.62 27.81
N ARG A 321 -27.26 62.86 27.79
CA ARG A 321 -27.77 63.97 28.60
C ARG A 321 -28.57 64.84 27.63
N ALA A 322 -29.69 65.38 28.13
CA ALA A 322 -30.68 66.19 27.45
C ALA A 322 -31.67 65.42 26.56
N ASP A 323 -32.84 65.11 27.10
CA ASP A 323 -34.06 65.85 26.72
C ASP A 323 -35.29 65.39 27.54
N VAL A 324 -36.04 66.40 28.04
CA VAL A 324 -37.47 66.40 28.45
C VAL A 324 -37.83 65.57 29.69
N ALA A 325 -37.88 66.15 30.90
CA ALA A 325 -38.94 66.98 31.49
C ALA A 325 -40.21 66.21 31.93
N ALA A 326 -40.59 66.47 33.19
CA ALA A 326 -41.87 66.20 33.86
C ALA A 326 -42.18 64.76 34.31
N ALA A 327 -41.99 64.48 35.60
CA ALA A 327 -43.08 64.09 36.51
C ALA A 327 -42.55 63.81 37.93
N ASP A 328 -43.34 64.28 38.89
CA ASP A 328 -43.44 63.88 40.29
C ASP A 328 -42.43 64.34 41.36
N THR A 329 -42.90 65.41 41.99
CA THR A 329 -42.73 65.91 43.36
C THR A 329 -42.93 64.88 44.49
N ASN A 330 -42.39 65.27 45.65
CA ASN A 330 -42.59 64.76 47.02
C ASN A 330 -41.83 63.45 47.34
N GLY A 331 -41.12 63.31 48.47
CA GLY A 331 -41.07 64.08 49.71
C GLY A 331 -40.63 63.10 50.81
N ASN A 332 -39.92 63.59 51.84
CA ASN A 332 -39.37 62.82 52.97
C ASN A 332 -38.27 61.80 52.61
N GLY A 333 -37.20 61.62 53.38
CA GLY A 333 -36.96 61.99 54.76
C GLY A 333 -36.22 60.83 55.42
N GLN A 334 -35.13 61.18 56.10
CA GLN A 334 -34.47 60.42 57.17
C GLN A 334 -33.36 59.40 56.86
N ARG A 335 -32.30 59.64 57.64
CA ARG A 335 -31.13 58.80 57.95
C ARG A 335 -31.56 57.49 58.62
N PHE A 336 -30.82 56.41 58.41
CA PHE A 336 -30.48 55.50 59.53
C PHE A 336 -29.14 54.79 59.30
N ARG A 337 -28.42 54.60 60.40
CA ARG A 337 -27.05 54.11 60.55
C ARG A 337 -27.13 52.93 61.52
N ALA A 338 -26.65 51.74 61.15
CA ALA A 338 -26.30 50.60 62.02
C ALA A 338 -25.56 49.58 61.12
N SER A 339 -24.31 49.13 61.33
CA SER A 339 -23.55 48.65 62.50
C SER A 339 -24.10 47.35 63.11
N VAL A 340 -23.14 46.42 63.36
CA VAL A 340 -23.18 45.18 64.16
C VAL A 340 -23.57 43.92 63.35
N ARG A 341 -22.68 42.96 63.01
CA ARG A 341 -21.78 42.03 63.75
C ARG A 341 -22.46 40.68 64.07
N ASP A 342 -21.85 39.63 63.53
CA ASP A 342 -21.69 38.24 63.98
C ASP A 342 -22.86 37.29 64.40
N SER A 343 -22.66 36.05 63.94
CA SER A 343 -22.97 34.74 64.54
C SER A 343 -24.34 34.09 64.28
N GLY A 344 -24.25 32.92 63.64
CA GLY A 344 -25.26 31.89 63.44
C GLY A 344 -24.71 30.80 62.53
#